data_AF-A0A455SI41-F1
#
_entry.id   AF-A0A455SI41-F1
#
_cell.length_a   1.000
_cell.length_b   1.000
_cell.length_c   1.000
_cell.angle_alpha   90.00
_cell.angle_beta   90.00
_cell.angle_gamma   90.00
#
_symmetry.space_group_name_H-M   'P 1'
#
loop_
_entity.id
_entity.type
_entity.pdbx_description
1 polymer ?
#
loop_
_entity_poly.entity_id
_entity_poly.type
_entity_poly.pdbx_seq_one_letter_code
_entity_poly.pdbx_strand_id
1 'polypeptide(L)'
;MNFDFVTFNQGVVEEFRKSGGQLKQNGYPLILVTVKGAKTGQPRIYPLMSVPYGEHYLAVASKGGDPKHPLWYHNMLANPDVTVEVGAETYPARARLLSGEERERAFAHAVTIYPPYAEYQEKTTREIPVFVLERQQ
;
A
#
# COMPACT_ATOMS: atom_id res chain seq x y z
N MET A 1 7.85 15.24 -16.97
CA MET A 1 6.71 15.77 -16.20
C MET A 1 6.84 15.23 -14.78
N ASN A 2 7.27 16.06 -13.82
CA ASN A 2 7.35 15.64 -12.42
C ASN A 2 5.92 15.59 -11.87
N PHE A 3 5.32 14.40 -11.88
CA PHE A 3 4.08 14.14 -11.18
C PHE A 3 4.37 14.30 -9.69
N ASP A 4 3.90 15.38 -9.08
CA ASP A 4 4.07 15.58 -7.64
C ASP A 4 3.10 14.68 -6.87
N PHE A 5 3.53 13.44 -6.65
CA PHE A 5 2.84 12.44 -5.84
C PHE A 5 2.51 12.95 -4.43
N VAL A 6 3.22 13.96 -3.92
CA VAL A 6 2.96 14.51 -2.57
C VAL A 6 1.68 15.33 -2.58
N THR A 7 1.48 16.19 -3.59
CA THR A 7 0.28 17.04 -3.70
C THR A 7 -0.96 16.24 -4.09
N PHE A 8 -0.83 15.24 -4.99
CA PHE A 8 -1.97 14.36 -5.35
C PHE A 8 -2.49 13.55 -4.15
N ASN A 9 -1.60 13.04 -3.30
CA ASN A 9 -2.01 12.25 -2.15
C ASN A 9 -2.75 13.07 -1.09
N GLN A 10 -2.51 14.38 -0.98
CA GLN A 10 -3.14 15.20 0.07
C GLN A 10 -4.67 15.23 -0.06
N GLY A 11 -5.20 15.44 -1.27
CA GLY A 11 -6.66 15.46 -1.49
C GLY A 11 -7.33 14.14 -1.12
N VAL A 12 -6.74 13.01 -1.55
CA VAL A 12 -7.25 11.66 -1.25
C VAL A 12 -7.18 11.38 0.25
N VAL A 13 -6.12 11.79 0.94
CA VAL A 13 -5.97 11.64 2.40
C VAL A 13 -7.04 12.43 3.15
N GLU A 14 -7.29 13.67 2.75
CA GLU A 14 -8.33 14.49 3.36
C GLU A 14 -9.72 13.90 3.15
N GLU A 15 -10.04 13.47 1.93
CA GLU A 15 -11.33 12.87 1.62
C GLU A 15 -11.54 11.53 2.34
N PHE A 16 -10.48 10.71 2.44
CA PHE A 16 -10.49 9.49 3.23
C PHE A 16 -10.85 9.78 4.69
N ARG A 17 -10.21 10.77 5.32
CA ARG A 17 -10.48 11.12 6.72
C ARG A 17 -11.85 11.78 6.91
N LYS A 18 -12.27 12.66 5.99
CA LYS A 18 -13.61 13.29 6.01
C LYS A 18 -14.74 12.26 5.88
N SER A 19 -14.50 11.17 5.14
CA SER A 19 -15.47 10.06 4.99
C SER A 19 -15.41 9.03 6.13
N GLY A 20 -14.65 9.27 7.21
CA GLY A 20 -14.48 8.29 8.29
C GLY A 20 -13.78 7.00 7.83
N GLY A 21 -12.89 7.12 6.84
CA GLY A 21 -12.12 6.03 6.25
C GLY A 21 -12.88 5.13 5.28
N GLN A 22 -13.98 5.63 4.70
CA GLN A 22 -14.84 4.88 3.77
C GLN A 22 -14.63 5.24 2.29
N LEU A 23 -13.61 6.04 1.98
CA LEU A 23 -13.31 6.45 0.61
C LEU A 23 -12.96 5.23 -0.26
N LYS A 24 -13.54 5.22 -1.46
CA LYS A 24 -13.29 4.22 -2.50
C LYS A 24 -12.70 4.89 -3.73
N GLN A 25 -11.79 4.20 -4.39
CA GLN A 25 -11.27 4.58 -5.71
C GLN A 25 -11.59 3.48 -6.71
N ASN A 26 -12.25 3.85 -7.82
CA ASN A 26 -12.74 2.90 -8.84
C ASN A 26 -13.62 1.78 -8.25
N GLY A 27 -14.38 2.07 -7.20
CA GLY A 27 -15.26 1.11 -6.51
C GLY A 27 -14.59 0.30 -5.39
N TYR A 28 -13.29 0.43 -5.17
CA TYR A 28 -12.54 -0.35 -4.18
C TYR A 28 -12.12 0.50 -2.97
N PRO A 29 -12.25 -0.02 -1.74
CA PRO A 29 -11.86 0.70 -0.52
C PRO A 29 -10.35 0.93 -0.45
N LEU A 30 -9.97 2.02 0.22
CA LEU A 30 -8.58 2.37 0.47
C LEU A 30 -8.19 2.15 1.94
N ILE A 31 -6.89 2.07 2.21
CA ILE A 31 -6.26 2.35 3.50
C ILE A 31 -5.24 3.47 3.32
N LEU A 32 -4.90 4.18 4.39
CA LEU A 32 -3.73 5.06 4.39
C LEU A 32 -2.58 4.38 5.11
N VAL A 33 -1.39 4.44 4.52
CA VAL A 33 -0.17 3.97 5.17
C VAL A 33 0.83 5.11 5.28
N THR A 34 1.18 5.44 6.52
CA THR A 34 2.21 6.42 6.84
C THR A 34 3.54 5.71 7.04
N VAL A 35 4.57 6.11 6.28
CA VAL A 35 5.93 5.56 6.37
C VAL A 35 6.96 6.68 6.39
N LYS A 36 8.06 6.47 7.11
CA LYS A 36 9.19 7.41 7.14
C LYS A 36 9.97 7.37 5.82
N GLY A 37 10.17 8.54 5.21
CA GLY A 37 10.93 8.66 3.96
C GLY A 37 12.39 8.22 4.13
N ALA A 38 12.85 7.28 3.30
CA ALA A 38 14.20 6.69 3.42
C ALA A 38 15.34 7.72 3.32
N LYS A 39 15.17 8.75 2.47
CA LYS A 39 16.18 9.80 2.28
C LYS A 39 15.99 11.00 3.20
N THR A 40 14.74 11.35 3.50
CA THR A 40 14.40 12.63 4.16
C THR A 40 14.08 12.49 5.64
N GLY A 41 13.78 11.28 6.11
CA GLY A 41 13.31 11.03 7.48
C GLY A 41 11.91 11.59 7.79
N GLN A 42 11.26 12.26 6.82
CA GLN A 42 9.94 12.88 7.00
C GLN A 42 8.81 11.85 6.78
N PRO A 43 7.71 11.94 7.53
CA PRO A 43 6.56 11.07 7.32
C PRO A 43 5.93 11.33 5.94
N ARG A 44 5.52 10.26 5.27
CA ARG A 44 4.84 10.27 3.97
C ARG A 44 3.62 9.37 4.04
N ILE A 45 2.48 9.86 3.56
CA ILE A 45 1.21 9.13 3.58
C ILE A 45 0.88 8.66 2.16
N TYR A 46 0.55 7.37 2.04
CA TYR A 46 0.20 6.73 0.77
C TYR A 46 -1.18 6.08 0.88
N PRO A 47 -2.16 6.51 0.08
CA PRO A 47 -3.38 5.75 -0.13
C PRO A 47 -3.08 4.47 -0.92
N LEU A 48 -3.50 3.32 -0.41
CA LEU A 48 -3.34 2.01 -1.03
C LEU A 48 -4.68 1.29 -1.08
N MET A 49 -4.85 0.32 -2.00
CA MET A 49 -6.04 -0.54 -2.00
C MET A 49 -6.11 -1.31 -0.69
N SER A 50 -7.29 -1.35 -0.09
CA SER A 50 -7.53 -2.14 1.12
C SER A 50 -7.60 -3.62 0.76
N VAL A 51 -6.61 -4.39 1.21
CA VAL A 51 -6.51 -5.83 1.00
C VAL A 51 -6.37 -6.52 2.36
N PRO A 52 -7.49 -6.88 3.02
CA PRO A 52 -7.45 -7.60 4.30
C PRO A 52 -6.79 -8.97 4.15
N TYR A 53 -6.02 -9.40 5.16
CA TYR A 53 -5.30 -10.67 5.16
C TYR A 53 -5.17 -11.20 6.61
N GLY A 54 -6.19 -11.93 7.06
CA GLY A 54 -6.36 -12.25 8.48
C GLY A 54 -6.55 -10.98 9.30
N GLU A 55 -5.80 -10.84 10.40
CA GLU A 55 -5.75 -9.65 11.26
C GLU A 55 -4.83 -8.53 10.69
N HIS A 56 -4.36 -8.69 9.45
CA HIS A 56 -3.39 -7.81 8.80
C HIS A 56 -3.92 -7.26 7.48
N TYR A 57 -3.13 -6.41 6.84
CA TYR A 57 -3.41 -5.89 5.50
C TYR A 57 -2.21 -6.11 4.58
N LEU A 58 -2.45 -6.25 3.28
CA LEU A 58 -1.40 -6.32 2.28
C LEU A 58 -1.18 -4.95 1.61
N ALA A 59 0.09 -4.56 1.46
CA ALA A 59 0.50 -3.46 0.62
C ALA A 59 1.18 -4.00 -0.65
N VAL A 60 0.50 -3.85 -1.79
CA VAL A 60 0.96 -4.37 -3.09
C VAL A 60 1.62 -3.25 -3.90
N ALA A 61 2.94 -3.37 -4.14
CA ALA A 61 3.76 -2.37 -4.82
C ALA A 61 3.64 -2.46 -6.35
N SER A 62 2.40 -2.43 -6.85
CA SER A 62 2.11 -2.62 -8.28
C SER A 62 2.41 -1.38 -9.11
N LYS A 63 2.07 -0.18 -8.62
CA LYS A 63 2.14 1.09 -9.36
C LYS A 63 1.53 0.95 -10.77
N GLY A 64 0.40 0.25 -10.88
CA GLY A 64 -0.28 0.01 -12.17
C GLY A 64 0.50 -0.84 -13.19
N GLY A 65 1.53 -1.57 -12.76
CA GLY A 65 2.43 -2.32 -13.65
C GLY A 65 3.62 -1.51 -14.17
N ASP A 66 3.87 -0.31 -13.62
CA ASP A 66 5.06 0.48 -13.97
C ASP A 66 6.35 -0.35 -13.76
N PRO A 67 7.32 -0.31 -14.69
CA PRO A 67 8.59 -1.05 -14.57
C PRO A 67 9.42 -0.64 -13.34
N LYS A 68 9.12 0.50 -12.70
CA LYS A 68 9.76 0.96 -11.46
C LYS A 68 8.85 0.74 -10.25
N HIS A 69 9.48 0.42 -9.13
CA HIS A 69 8.78 0.39 -7.85
C HIS A 69 8.25 1.78 -7.45
N PRO A 70 7.12 1.85 -6.71
CA PRO A 70 6.66 3.09 -6.11
C PRO A 70 7.64 3.55 -5.02
N LEU A 71 7.72 4.87 -4.76
CA LEU A 71 8.66 5.40 -3.76
C LEU A 71 8.46 4.80 -2.36
N TRP A 72 7.21 4.50 -1.99
CA TRP A 72 6.89 3.92 -0.68
C TRP A 72 7.48 2.52 -0.48
N TYR A 73 7.74 1.75 -1.55
CA TYR A 73 8.42 0.46 -1.47
C TYR A 73 9.81 0.63 -0.83
N HIS A 74 10.60 1.59 -1.32
CA HIS A 74 11.92 1.87 -0.78
C HIS A 74 11.86 2.46 0.63
N ASN A 75 10.82 3.24 0.95
CA ASN A 75 10.62 3.77 2.28
C ASN A 75 10.33 2.65 3.30
N MET A 76 9.47 1.69 2.97
CA MET A 76 9.15 0.55 3.85
C MET A 76 10.33 -0.39 4.03
N LEU A 77 11.13 -0.62 2.99
CA LEU A 77 12.37 -1.40 3.13
C LEU A 77 13.35 -0.78 4.11
N ALA A 78 13.49 0.56 4.09
CA ALA A 78 14.41 1.27 4.97
C ALA A 78 13.84 1.51 6.37
N ASN A 79 12.53 1.72 6.48
CA ASN A 79 11.81 2.02 7.71
C ASN A 79 10.52 1.19 7.76
N PRO A 80 10.57 -0.04 8.28
CA PRO A 80 9.43 -0.96 8.25
C PRO A 80 8.33 -0.62 9.25
N ASP A 81 8.59 0.24 10.23
CA ASP A 81 7.58 0.69 11.18
C ASP A 81 6.69 1.76 10.53
N VAL A 82 5.39 1.44 10.41
CA VAL A 82 4.39 2.24 9.72
C VAL A 82 3.16 2.47 10.60
N THR A 83 2.34 3.44 10.22
CA THR A 83 0.99 3.60 10.78
C THR A 83 -0.04 3.32 9.70
N VAL A 84 -1.05 2.51 10.03
CA VAL A 84 -2.15 2.17 9.13
C VAL A 84 -3.42 2.86 9.62
N GLU A 85 -4.12 3.54 8.71
CA GLU A 85 -5.48 4.04 8.91
C GLU A 85 -6.44 3.21 8.04
N VAL A 86 -7.47 2.63 8.66
CA VAL A 86 -8.51 1.84 7.99
C VAL A 86 -9.85 2.07 8.68
N GLY A 87 -10.85 2.53 7.92
CA GLY A 87 -12.09 2.99 8.52
C GLY A 87 -11.82 4.06 9.60
N ALA A 88 -12.36 3.84 10.80
CA ALA A 88 -12.14 4.70 11.96
C ALA A 88 -10.90 4.32 12.79
N GLU A 89 -10.20 3.24 12.46
CA GLU A 89 -9.06 2.74 13.22
C GLU A 89 -7.74 3.32 12.72
N THR A 90 -6.83 3.57 13.65
CA THR A 90 -5.45 3.95 13.38
C THR A 90 -4.53 3.18 14.31
N TYR A 91 -3.53 2.48 13.78
CA TYR A 91 -2.66 1.64 14.60
C TYR A 91 -1.23 1.53 14.03
N PRO A 92 -0.23 1.32 14.89
CA PRO A 92 1.11 0.97 14.45
C PRO A 92 1.15 -0.44 13.85
N ALA A 93 1.92 -0.60 12.78
CA ALA A 93 2.16 -1.89 12.15
C ALA A 93 3.62 -1.99 11.69
N ARG A 94 4.09 -3.22 11.46
CA ARG A 94 5.39 -3.48 10.87
C ARG A 94 5.22 -4.07 9.48
N ALA A 95 5.81 -3.43 8.47
CA ALA A 95 5.82 -3.90 7.10
C ALA A 95 6.90 -4.97 6.92
N ARG A 96 6.48 -6.17 6.49
CA ARG A 96 7.40 -7.27 6.15
C ARG A 96 7.24 -7.63 4.68
N LEU A 97 8.33 -7.53 3.93
CA LEU A 97 8.35 -7.94 2.52
C LEU A 97 8.20 -9.46 2.46
N LEU A 98 7.20 -9.93 1.71
CA LEU A 98 6.98 -11.34 1.46
C LEU A 98 7.86 -11.82 0.31
N SER A 99 8.23 -13.09 0.33
CA SER A 99 8.99 -13.75 -0.74
C SER A 99 8.50 -15.17 -0.99
N GLY A 100 8.89 -15.74 -2.14
CA GLY A 100 8.57 -17.12 -2.53
C GLY A 100 7.08 -17.44 -2.46
N GLU A 101 6.74 -18.65 -2.01
CA GLU A 101 5.36 -19.12 -1.95
C GLU A 101 4.46 -18.26 -1.04
N GLU A 102 5.00 -17.65 0.02
CA GLU A 102 4.23 -16.76 0.90
C GLU A 102 3.74 -15.54 0.12
N ARG A 103 4.63 -14.93 -0.68
CA ARG A 103 4.29 -13.83 -1.58
C ARG A 103 3.29 -14.26 -2.64
N GLU A 104 3.48 -15.43 -3.25
CA GLU A 104 2.57 -15.93 -4.29
C GLU A 104 1.14 -16.11 -3.76
N ARG A 105 0.98 -16.74 -2.60
CA ARG A 105 -0.33 -16.90 -1.94
C ARG A 105 -0.96 -15.54 -1.60
N ALA A 106 -0.18 -14.62 -1.03
CA ALA A 106 -0.66 -13.29 -0.69
C ALA A 106 -1.04 -12.47 -1.95
N PHE A 107 -0.28 -12.57 -3.03
CA PHE A 107 -0.60 -11.89 -4.29
C PHE A 107 -1.85 -12.49 -4.95
N ALA A 108 -1.98 -13.82 -4.98
CA ALA A 108 -3.19 -14.48 -5.47
C ALA A 108 -4.43 -14.03 -4.68
N HIS A 109 -4.33 -13.95 -3.35
CA HIS A 109 -5.38 -13.38 -2.51
C HIS A 109 -5.70 -11.93 -2.86
N ALA A 110 -4.67 -11.08 -3.03
CA ALA A 110 -4.85 -9.69 -3.41
C ALA A 110 -5.58 -9.53 -4.75
N VAL A 111 -5.36 -10.42 -5.71
CA VAL A 111 -6.10 -10.45 -6.99
C VAL A 111 -7.59 -10.75 -6.77
N THR A 112 -7.96 -11.57 -5.79
CA THR A 112 -9.39 -11.81 -5.50
C THR A 112 -10.11 -10.57 -4.95
N ILE A 113 -9.38 -9.71 -4.23
CA ILE A 113 -9.91 -8.46 -3.66
C ILE A 113 -9.87 -7.31 -4.67
N TYR A 114 -8.78 -7.22 -5.44
CA TYR A 114 -8.57 -6.21 -6.48
C TYR A 114 -8.08 -6.88 -7.78
N PRO A 115 -9.01 -7.37 -8.61
CA PRO A 115 -8.71 -8.07 -9.85
C PRO A 115 -7.71 -7.38 -10.80
N PRO A 116 -7.66 -6.03 -10.92
CA PRO A 116 -6.68 -5.38 -11.78
C PRO A 116 -5.20 -5.67 -11.45
N TYR A 117 -4.87 -6.20 -10.27
CA TYR A 117 -3.51 -6.65 -9.97
C TYR A 117 -3.00 -7.73 -10.93
N ALA A 118 -3.87 -8.60 -11.44
CA ALA A 118 -3.48 -9.63 -12.41
C ALA A 118 -2.95 -8.98 -13.70
N GLU A 119 -3.71 -8.05 -14.29
CA GLU A 119 -3.26 -7.31 -15.48
C GLU A 119 -1.99 -6.49 -15.21
N TYR A 120 -1.83 -5.94 -14.00
CA TYR A 120 -0.63 -5.17 -13.66
C TYR A 120 0.62 -6.04 -13.63
N GLN A 121 0.51 -7.31 -13.23
CA GLN A 121 1.62 -8.26 -13.23
C GLN A 121 2.05 -8.63 -14.66
N GLU A 122 1.11 -8.67 -15.61
CA GLU A 122 1.40 -8.93 -17.03
C GLU A 122 2.09 -7.74 -17.72
N LYS A 123 1.83 -6.51 -17.24
CA LYS A 123 2.38 -5.27 -17.81
C LYS A 123 3.86 -5.03 -17.46
N THR A 124 4.48 -5.90 -16.66
CA THR A 124 5.82 -5.66 -16.13
C THR A 124 6.65 -6.94 -16.04
N THR A 125 7.97 -6.82 -16.10
CA THR A 125 8.91 -7.95 -15.99
C THR A 125 9.43 -8.16 -14.57
N ARG A 126 9.25 -7.19 -13.67
CA ARG A 126 9.60 -7.34 -12.26
C ARG A 126 8.53 -8.14 -11.54
N GLU A 127 8.94 -8.89 -10.52
CA GLU A 127 7.97 -9.37 -9.54
C GLU A 127 7.33 -8.15 -8.85
N ILE A 128 6.00 -8.12 -8.73
CA ILE A 128 5.32 -7.10 -7.95
C ILE A 128 5.51 -7.41 -6.47
N PRO A 129 6.21 -6.56 -5.69
CA PRO A 129 6.43 -6.81 -4.27
C PRO A 129 5.11 -6.73 -3.49
N VAL A 130 4.99 -7.60 -2.48
CA VAL A 130 3.87 -7.61 -1.54
C VAL A 130 4.44 -7.53 -0.14
N PHE A 131 3.98 -6.55 0.63
CA PHE A 131 4.23 -6.51 2.07
C PHE A 131 2.98 -6.96 2.81
N VAL A 132 3.18 -7.69 3.90
CA VAL A 132 2.17 -7.77 4.96
C VAL A 132 2.42 -6.64 5.96
N LEU A 133 1.36 -6.00 6.42
CA LEU A 133 1.35 -4.96 7.44
C LEU A 133 0.87 -5.58 8.75
N GLU A 134 1.81 -6.04 9.57
CA GLU A 134 1.55 -6.78 10.81
C GLU A 134 1.27 -5.78 11.94
N ARG A 135 0.01 -5.70 12.38
CA ARG A 135 -0.42 -4.84 13.50
C ARG A 135 0.47 -5.13 14.72
N GLN A 136 1.03 -4.07 15.31
CA GLN A 136 1.75 -4.15 16.57
C GLN A 136 0.74 -4.06 17.72
N GLN A 137 0.92 -4.89 18.75
CA GLN A 137 0.13 -4.87 19.98
C GLN A 137 0.55 -3.71 20.89
#